data_AF-A0A239H0M4-F1
#
_entry.id   AF-A0A239H0M4-F1
#
_cell.length_a   1.000
_cell.length_b   1.000
_cell.length_c   1.000
_cell.angle_alpha   90.00
_cell.angle_beta   90.00
_cell.angle_gamma   90.00
#
_symmetry.space_group_name_H-M   'P 1'
#
loop_
_entity.id
_entity.type
_entity.pdbx_description
1 polymer ?
#
loop_
_entity_poly.entity_id
_entity_poly.type
_entity_poly.pdbx_seq_one_letter_code
_entity_poly.pdbx_strand_id
1 'polypeptide(L)'
;MAKSRSHHRPALIALVVVSALGCLALGWWQWERFESVGGDGQNLGYAFQWPLFAAFVVYAYRQFVRLEDQSDGDTNEDAPAEDVVREIPADLLPQRPTAAADDSLDDPEARQLLEYNSYLAELDRSEHPDRSTT
;
A
#
# COMPACT_ATOMS: atom_id res chain seq x y z
N MET A 1 -24.74 -5.51 -9.66
CA MET A 1 -24.94 -4.26 -8.90
C MET A 1 -23.56 -3.74 -8.51
N ALA A 2 -23.05 -2.73 -9.20
CA ALA A 2 -21.78 -2.10 -8.84
C ALA A 2 -21.95 -1.40 -7.47
N LYS A 3 -21.11 -1.76 -6.51
CA LYS A 3 -21.13 -1.18 -5.16
C LYS A 3 -20.63 0.25 -5.26
N SER A 4 -21.48 1.24 -5.00
CA SER A 4 -21.07 2.64 -4.94
C SER A 4 -19.96 2.76 -3.88
N ARG A 5 -18.75 3.13 -4.30
CA ARG A 5 -17.62 3.38 -3.41
C ARG A 5 -17.99 4.64 -2.62
N SER A 6 -18.45 4.47 -1.38
CA SER A 6 -18.84 5.64 -0.57
C SER A 6 -17.59 6.43 -0.24
N HIS A 7 -17.50 7.67 -0.73
CA HIS A 7 -16.42 8.57 -0.39
C HIS A 7 -16.46 8.90 1.11
N HIS A 8 -15.60 8.26 1.90
CA HIS A 8 -15.45 8.50 3.34
C HIS A 8 -14.74 9.83 3.67
N ARG A 9 -14.81 10.82 2.76
CA ARG A 9 -14.22 12.15 2.90
C ARG A 9 -14.53 12.82 4.25
N PRO A 10 -15.78 12.85 4.76
CA PRO A 10 -16.04 13.50 6.06
C PRO A 10 -15.39 12.78 7.25
N ALA A 11 -15.32 11.45 7.22
CA ALA A 11 -14.66 10.68 8.27
C ALA A 11 -13.13 10.92 8.26
N LEU A 12 -12.51 10.98 7.08
CA LEU A 12 -11.10 11.32 6.93
C LEU A 12 -10.80 12.75 7.38
N ILE A 13 -11.66 13.72 7.05
CA ILE A 13 -11.53 15.11 7.54
C ILE A 13 -11.59 15.15 9.05
N ALA A 14 -12.57 14.48 9.66
CA ALA A 14 -12.70 14.43 11.11
C ALA A 14 -11.46 13.80 11.77
N LEU A 15 -10.96 12.69 11.21
CA LEU A 15 -9.73 12.04 11.66
C LEU A 15 -8.53 13.00 11.61
N VAL A 16 -8.35 13.72 10.49
CA VAL A 16 -7.25 14.69 10.28
C VAL A 16 -7.34 15.83 11.28
N VAL A 17 -8.53 16.40 11.48
CA VAL A 17 -8.74 17.50 12.44
C VAL A 17 -8.46 17.04 13.87
N VAL A 18 -9.00 15.88 14.28
CA VAL A 18 -8.76 15.33 15.63
C VAL A 18 -7.27 15.03 15.84
N SER A 19 -6.62 14.43 14.85
CA SER A 19 -5.18 14.14 14.91
C SER A 19 -4.35 15.43 15.02
N ALA A 20 -4.63 16.43 14.19
CA ALA A 20 -3.92 17.71 14.20
C ALA A 20 -4.11 18.45 15.53
N LEU A 21 -5.34 18.51 16.05
CA LEU A 21 -5.62 19.13 17.35
C LEU A 21 -4.94 18.36 18.49
N GLY A 22 -4.94 17.02 18.45
CA GLY A 22 -4.23 16.18 19.43
C GLY A 22 -2.72 16.45 19.42
N CYS A 23 -2.10 16.53 18.24
CA CYS A 23 -0.69 16.89 18.12
C CYS A 23 -0.42 18.31 18.66
N LEU A 24 -1.23 19.31 18.32
CA LEU A 24 -1.03 20.67 18.83
C LEU A 24 -1.21 20.75 20.36
N ALA A 25 -2.18 20.04 20.92
CA ALA A 25 -2.38 19.94 22.37
C ALA A 25 -1.18 19.30 23.07
N LEU A 26 -0.61 18.23 22.49
CA LEU A 26 0.62 17.61 23.00
C LEU A 26 1.82 18.54 22.89
N GLY A 27 1.97 19.27 21.78
CA GLY A 27 3.02 20.28 21.60
C GLY A 27 2.93 21.40 22.63
N TRP A 28 1.71 21.90 22.87
CA TRP A 28 1.43 22.88 23.90
C TRP A 28 1.79 22.37 25.30
N TRP A 29 1.38 21.15 25.64
CA TRP A 29 1.73 20.54 26.92
C TRP A 29 3.24 20.35 27.09
N GLN A 30 3.96 19.99 26.03
CA GLN A 30 5.42 19.86 26.07
C GLN A 30 6.12 21.22 26.23
N TRP A 31 5.56 22.28 25.64
CA TRP A 31 6.04 23.65 25.85
C TRP A 31 5.93 24.06 27.32
N GLU A 32 4.75 23.87 27.93
CA GLU A 32 4.55 24.13 29.37
C GLU A 32 5.51 23.30 30.24
N ARG A 33 5.76 22.04 29.86
CA ARG A 33 6.70 21.18 30.58
C ARG A 33 8.14 21.66 30.45
N PHE A 34 8.53 22.16 29.29
CA PHE A 34 9.85 22.78 29.08
C PHE A 34 10.05 24.03 29.94
N GLU A 35 9.03 24.88 30.12
CA GLU A 35 9.13 26.09 30.95
C GLU A 35 9.13 25.79 32.47
N SER A 36 8.66 24.61 32.88
CA SER A 36 8.60 24.23 34.30
C SER A 36 9.97 23.93 34.92
N VAL A 37 10.07 23.99 36.26
CA VAL A 37 11.30 23.65 36.99
C VAL A 37 11.68 22.19 36.70
N GLY A 38 12.82 21.99 36.04
CA GLY A 38 13.29 20.68 35.58
C GLY A 38 12.92 20.31 34.15
N GLY A 39 12.50 21.26 33.31
CA GLY A 39 12.40 21.06 31.86
C GLY A 39 13.78 20.81 31.21
N ASP A 40 13.82 19.91 30.22
CA ASP A 40 15.03 19.57 29.47
C ASP A 40 14.88 19.89 27.97
N GLY A 41 16.00 19.98 27.26
CA GLY A 41 16.03 20.25 25.82
C GLY A 41 15.25 19.23 24.98
N GLN A 42 15.06 18.01 25.48
CA GLN A 42 14.19 17.01 24.86
C GLN A 42 12.72 17.46 24.79
N ASN A 43 12.19 18.09 25.85
CA ASN A 43 10.82 18.61 25.87
C ASN A 43 10.62 19.67 24.80
N LEU A 44 11.61 20.54 24.60
CA LEU A 44 11.58 21.56 23.55
C LEU A 44 11.55 20.93 22.17
N GLY A 45 12.37 19.90 21.94
CA GLY A 45 12.33 19.12 20.70
C GLY A 45 10.93 18.56 20.42
N TYR A 46 10.30 17.96 21.42
CA TYR A 46 8.92 17.46 21.28
C TYR A 46 7.89 18.57 21.06
N ALA A 47 8.04 19.72 21.73
CA ALA A 47 7.16 20.86 21.57
C ALA A 47 7.13 21.37 20.11
N PHE A 48 8.25 21.29 19.38
CA PHE A 48 8.30 21.60 17.94
C PHE A 48 7.97 20.41 17.03
N GLN A 49 8.31 19.18 17.44
CA GLN A 49 8.03 17.97 16.68
C GLN A 49 6.52 17.75 16.49
N TRP A 50 5.72 17.95 17.54
CA TRP A 50 4.28 17.70 17.47
C TRP A 50 3.55 18.63 16.48
N PRO A 51 3.80 19.96 16.44
CA PRO A 51 3.30 20.83 15.38
C PRO A 51 3.71 20.42 13.97
N LEU A 52 4.95 19.94 13.77
CA LEU A 52 5.39 19.44 12.46
C LEU A 52 4.59 18.21 12.04
N PHE A 53 4.27 17.31 12.97
CA PHE A 53 3.39 16.17 12.70
C PHE A 53 1.95 16.62 12.40
N ALA A 54 1.41 17.62 13.10
CA ALA A 54 0.10 18.17 12.77
C ALA A 54 0.06 18.70 11.33
N ALA A 55 1.09 19.47 10.93
CA ALA A 55 1.23 19.97 9.56
C ALA A 55 1.38 18.82 8.54
N PHE A 56 2.16 17.78 8.87
CA PHE A 56 2.34 16.61 8.03
C PHE A 56 1.02 15.87 7.78
N VAL A 57 0.20 15.64 8.80
CA VAL A 57 -1.09 14.95 8.63
C VAL A 57 -2.04 15.75 7.73
N VAL A 58 -2.10 17.08 7.90
CA VAL A 58 -2.89 17.96 7.02
C VAL A 58 -2.37 17.93 5.59
N TYR A 59 -1.04 17.98 5.42
CA TYR A 59 -0.40 17.89 4.10
C TYR A 59 -0.70 16.55 3.42
N ALA A 60 -0.60 15.44 4.14
CA ALA A 60 -0.90 14.11 3.63
C ALA A 60 -2.36 14.00 3.16
N TYR A 61 -3.31 14.57 3.92
CA TYR A 61 -4.71 14.65 3.49
C TYR A 61 -4.90 15.49 2.24
N ARG A 62 -4.25 16.66 2.14
CA ARG A 62 -4.31 17.48 0.92
C ARG A 62 -3.76 16.74 -0.29
N GLN A 63 -2.63 16.05 -0.14
CA GLN A 63 -2.02 15.28 -1.21
C GLN A 63 -2.88 14.08 -1.60
N PHE A 64 -3.51 13.42 -0.63
CA PHE A 64 -4.47 12.35 -0.85
C PHE A 64 -5.67 12.83 -1.68
N VAL A 65 -6.31 13.94 -1.30
CA VAL A 65 -7.42 14.54 -2.07
C VAL A 65 -6.96 14.92 -3.48
N ARG A 66 -5.78 15.50 -3.63
CA ARG A 66 -5.21 15.83 -4.95
C ARG A 66 -5.06 14.59 -5.84
N LEU A 67 -4.63 13.47 -5.27
CA LEU A 67 -4.46 12.22 -6.01
C LEU A 67 -5.79 11.57 -6.37
N GLU A 68 -6.78 11.59 -5.46
CA GLU A 68 -8.15 11.13 -5.75
C GLU A 68 -8.77 11.95 -6.89
N ASP A 69 -8.69 13.28 -6.81
CA ASP A 69 -9.26 14.17 -7.84
C ASP A 69 -8.56 13.98 -9.21
N GLN A 70 -7.26 13.65 -9.23
CA GLN A 70 -6.53 13.29 -10.47
C GLN A 70 -7.01 11.95 -11.04
N SER A 71 -7.22 10.94 -10.19
CA SER A 71 -7.71 9.62 -10.64
C SER A 71 -9.15 9.65 -11.17
N ASP A 72 -10.00 10.51 -10.61
CA ASP A 72 -11.38 10.70 -11.09
C ASP A 72 -11.42 11.49 -12.42
N GLY A 73 -10.45 12.38 -12.64
CA GLY A 73 -10.28 13.15 -13.88
C GLY A 73 -9.81 12.29 -15.07
N ASP A 74 -8.79 11.46 -14.87
CA ASP A 74 -8.26 10.54 -15.91
C ASP A 74 -9.27 9.47 -16.36
N THR A 75 -10.34 9.24 -15.59
CA THR A 75 -11.42 8.30 -15.99
C THR A 75 -12.47 8.97 -16.91
N ASN A 76 -12.51 10.31 -17.00
CA ASN A 76 -13.53 11.07 -17.73
C ASN A 76 -13.02 11.82 -18.97
N GLU A 77 -11.71 11.92 -19.17
CA GLU A 77 -11.11 12.42 -20.41
C GLU A 77 -10.32 11.29 -21.08
N ASP A 78 -10.41 11.20 -22.41
CA ASP A 78 -9.69 10.26 -23.28
C ASP A 78 -8.15 10.36 -23.12
N ALA A 79 -7.61 10.00 -21.96
CA ALA A 79 -6.20 9.73 -21.76
C ALA A 79 -5.97 8.31 -22.31
N PRO A 80 -5.06 8.11 -23.29
CA PRO A 80 -4.63 6.76 -23.59
C PRO A 80 -4.05 6.25 -22.28
N ALA A 81 -4.66 5.20 -21.72
CA ALA A 81 -4.12 4.49 -20.59
C ALA A 81 -2.62 4.39 -20.83
N GLU A 82 -1.80 5.07 -20.00
CA GLU A 82 -0.40 4.72 -19.99
C GLU A 82 -0.42 3.24 -19.68
N ASP A 83 -0.07 2.46 -20.69
CA ASP A 83 0.13 1.03 -20.65
C ASP A 83 1.29 0.85 -19.69
N VAL A 84 0.99 0.94 -18.39
CA VAL A 84 1.87 0.53 -17.33
C VAL A 84 1.92 -0.97 -17.54
N VAL A 85 2.87 -1.37 -18.39
CA VAL A 85 3.17 -2.74 -18.77
C VAL A 85 3.34 -3.51 -17.45
N ARG A 86 2.25 -4.08 -16.97
CA ARG A 86 2.19 -4.91 -15.77
C ARG A 86 2.51 -6.37 -16.11
N GLU A 87 2.90 -6.60 -17.37
CA GLU A 87 3.55 -7.79 -17.85
C GLU A 87 5.06 -7.57 -17.80
N ILE A 88 5.80 -8.47 -17.18
CA ILE A 88 7.27 -8.43 -17.27
C ILE A 88 7.61 -8.85 -18.71
N PRO A 89 8.28 -8.00 -19.52
CA PRO A 89 8.74 -8.38 -20.85
C PRO A 89 9.49 -9.71 -20.76
N ALA A 90 9.12 -10.69 -21.58
CA ALA A 90 9.71 -12.03 -21.54
C ALA A 90 11.25 -12.01 -21.70
N ASP A 91 11.79 -10.95 -22.30
CA ASP A 91 13.21 -10.71 -22.54
C ASP A 91 13.98 -10.19 -21.32
N LEU A 92 13.29 -9.76 -20.24
CA LEU A 92 13.92 -9.33 -18.98
C LEU A 92 14.16 -10.47 -17.99
N LEU A 93 13.49 -11.61 -18.17
CA LEU A 93 13.67 -12.75 -17.29
C LEU A 93 14.85 -13.61 -17.80
N PRO A 94 15.84 -13.94 -16.96
CA PRO A 94 16.81 -14.97 -17.34
C PRO A 94 16.06 -16.24 -17.70
N GLN A 95 16.47 -16.91 -18.79
CA GLN A 95 15.86 -18.18 -19.18
C GLN A 95 15.87 -19.09 -17.97
N ARG A 96 14.68 -19.52 -17.53
CA ARG A 96 14.54 -20.44 -16.42
C ARG A 96 15.44 -21.64 -16.73
N PRO A 97 16.45 -21.94 -15.89
CA PRO A 97 17.18 -23.17 -16.04
C PRO A 97 16.17 -24.30 -16.02
N THR A 98 16.05 -25.04 -17.11
CA THR A 98 15.29 -26.29 -17.12
C THR A 98 15.95 -27.14 -16.05
N ALA A 99 15.30 -27.26 -14.89
CA ALA A 99 15.72 -28.22 -13.89
C ALA A 99 15.82 -29.56 -14.62
N ALA A 100 16.98 -30.21 -14.57
CA ALA A 100 17.06 -31.60 -14.97
C ALA A 100 16.01 -32.32 -14.13
N ALA A 101 14.99 -32.87 -14.78
CA ALA A 101 14.02 -33.71 -14.11
C ALA A 101 14.85 -34.87 -13.54
N ASP A 102 15.10 -34.84 -12.24
CA ASP A 102 15.52 -36.02 -11.51
C ASP A 102 14.27 -36.91 -11.45
N ASP A 103 14.00 -37.60 -12.56
CA ASP A 103 12.89 -38.54 -12.75
C ASP A 103 13.12 -39.83 -11.93
N SER A 104 13.76 -39.73 -10.77
CA SER A 104 13.89 -40.84 -9.83
C SER A 104 12.55 -41.10 -9.15
N LEU A 105 11.64 -41.74 -9.88
CA LEU A 105 10.36 -42.27 -9.37
C LEU A 105 10.56 -43.31 -8.24
N ASP A 106 11.80 -43.76 -8.04
CA ASP A 106 12.19 -44.67 -6.96
C ASP A 106 12.23 -43.97 -5.58
N ASP A 107 12.40 -42.64 -5.54
CA ASP A 107 12.32 -41.88 -4.29
C ASP A 107 10.84 -41.56 -3.95
N PRO A 108 10.32 -41.98 -2.78
CA PRO A 108 8.99 -41.61 -2.34
C PRO A 108 8.77 -40.10 -2.23
N GLU A 109 9.79 -39.31 -1.87
CA GLU A 109 9.66 -37.85 -1.73
C GLU A 109 9.54 -37.16 -3.09
N ALA A 110 10.35 -37.59 -4.08
CA ALA A 110 10.27 -37.10 -5.46
C ALA A 110 8.89 -37.33 -6.08
N ARG A 111 8.29 -38.51 -5.86
CA ARG A 111 6.92 -38.81 -6.32
C ARG A 111 5.89 -37.86 -5.71
N GLN A 112 5.98 -37.60 -4.41
CA GLN A 112 5.06 -36.71 -3.72
C GLN A 112 5.17 -35.25 -4.22
N LEU A 113 6.38 -34.78 -4.51
CA LEU A 113 6.62 -33.45 -5.09
C LEU A 113 6.05 -33.33 -6.51
N LEU A 114 6.17 -34.38 -7.34
CA LEU A 114 5.57 -34.41 -8.68
C LEU A 114 4.04 -34.34 -8.62
N GLU A 115 3.41 -35.13 -7.75
CA GLU A 115 1.96 -35.08 -7.54
C GLU A 115 1.52 -33.69 -7.09
N TYR A 116 2.24 -33.09 -6.14
CA TYR A 116 1.95 -31.75 -5.65
C TYR A 116 2.11 -30.67 -6.74
N ASN A 117 3.18 -30.72 -7.53
CA ASN A 117 3.38 -29.79 -8.65
C ASN A 117 2.29 -29.95 -9.72
N SER A 118 1.86 -31.19 -10.00
CA SER A 118 0.76 -31.46 -10.93
C SER A 118 -0.57 -30.88 -10.42
N TYR A 119 -0.81 -30.98 -9.11
CA TYR A 119 -1.99 -30.42 -8.45
C TYR A 119 -2.00 -28.89 -8.50
N LEU A 120 -0.87 -28.24 -8.22
CA LEU A 120 -0.74 -26.77 -8.35
C LEU A 120 -0.97 -26.30 -9.78
N ALA A 121 -0.47 -27.03 -10.78
CA ALA A 121 -0.67 -26.69 -12.20
C ALA A 121 -2.14 -26.82 -12.64
N GLU A 122 -2.88 -27.77 -12.06
CA GLU A 122 -4.32 -27.90 -12.31
C GLU A 122 -5.12 -26.78 -11.63
N LEU A 123 -4.72 -26.37 -10.42
CA LEU A 123 -5.34 -25.25 -9.73
C LEU A 123 -5.15 -23.94 -10.51
N ASP A 124 -3.94 -23.67 -10.99
CA ASP A 124 -3.64 -22.51 -11.84
C ASP A 124 -4.48 -22.51 -13.12
N ARG A 125 -4.55 -23.66 -13.81
CA ARG A 125 -5.37 -23.82 -15.03
C ARG A 125 -6.87 -23.61 -14.77
N SER A 126 -7.36 -24.00 -13.61
CA SER A 126 -8.76 -23.81 -13.21
C SER A 126 -9.07 -22.41 -12.68
N GLU A 127 -8.07 -21.65 -12.23
CA GLU A 127 -8.19 -20.22 -11.86
C GLU A 127 -8.17 -19.29 -13.09
N HIS A 128 -7.51 -19.70 -14.19
CA HIS A 128 -7.32 -18.91 -15.40
C HIS A 128 -8.49 -18.80 -16.44
N PRO A 129 -9.66 -19.49 -16.36
CA PRO A 129 -10.75 -19.30 -17.33
C PRO A 129 -11.52 -17.98 -17.18
N ASP A 130 -11.52 -17.37 -15.99
CA ASP A 130 -12.37 -16.21 -15.67
C ASP A 130 -11.65 -14.85 -15.66
N ARG A 131 -10.32 -14.80 -15.90
CA ARG A 131 -9.55 -13.54 -15.85
C ARG A 131 -9.16 -12.95 -17.21
N SER A 132 -9.47 -13.61 -18.33
CA SER A 132 -9.14 -13.13 -19.68
C SER A 132 -10.31 -12.45 -20.40
N THR A 133 -11.34 -12.01 -19.67
CA THR A 133 -12.48 -11.29 -20.25
C THR A 133 -12.91 -10.14 -19.36
N THR A 134 -12.12 -9.07 -19.32
CA THR A 134 -12.54 -7.65 -19.23
C THR A 134 -11.29 -6.78 -19.25
#